data_AF-A0A1Y2QL97-F1
#
_entry.id   AF-A0A1Y2QL97-F1
#
_cell.length_a   1.000
_cell.length_b   1.000
_cell.length_c   1.000
_cell.angle_alpha   90.00
_cell.angle_beta   90.00
_cell.angle_gamma   90.00
#
_symmetry.space_group_name_H-M   'P 1'
#
loop_
_entity.id
_entity.type
_entity.pdbx_description
1 polymer ?
#
loop_
_entity_poly.entity_id
_entity_poly.type
_entity_poly.pdbx_seq_one_letter_code
_entity_poly.pdbx_strand_id
1 'polypeptide(L)'
;MILFFLAVVAMLELARALPLIPAFRELAACGQHAMRLLARRGVSEWGKERALRILSGRMFVRAMRAGGLLFAAAAPLLVVLALDANWPEIAAFRTDWATRLALMPFTLGYAVLRWQVIPRVQRG
;
A
#
# COMPACT_ATOMS: atom_id res chain seq x y z
N MET A 1 -2.53 -17.94 15.74
CA MET A 1 -2.70 -16.59 16.33
C MET A 1 -1.42 -15.74 16.29
N ILE A 2 -0.31 -16.20 16.88
CA ILE A 2 0.98 -15.47 16.90
C ILE A 2 1.51 -15.21 15.48
N LEU A 3 1.41 -16.19 14.59
CA LEU A 3 1.83 -16.09 13.19
C LEU A 3 1.12 -14.97 12.42
N PHE A 4 -0.20 -14.81 12.62
CA PHE A 4 -0.98 -13.75 11.99
C PHE A 4 -0.58 -12.36 12.53
N PHE A 5 -0.38 -12.26 13.85
CA PHE A 5 0.12 -11.03 14.47
C PHE A 5 1.50 -10.64 13.92
N LEU A 6 2.43 -11.60 13.83
CA LEU A 6 3.75 -11.39 13.22
C LEU A 6 3.66 -10.97 11.75
N ALA A 7 2.75 -11.57 10.97
CA ALA A 7 2.51 -11.16 9.59
C ALA A 7 2.01 -9.71 9.48
N VAL A 8 1.10 -9.29 10.36
CA VAL A 8 0.62 -7.90 10.39
C VAL A 8 1.72 -6.93 10.80
N VAL A 9 2.53 -7.28 11.81
CA VAL A 9 3.68 -6.46 12.22
C VAL A 9 4.70 -6.36 11.08
N ALA A 10 5.03 -7.48 10.43
CA ALA A 10 5.94 -7.51 9.29
C ALA A 10 5.41 -6.66 8.12
N MET A 11 4.10 -6.74 7.82
CA MET A 11 3.45 -5.89 6.82
C MET A 11 3.57 -4.40 7.16
N LEU A 12 3.36 -4.01 8.42
CA LEU A 12 3.47 -2.62 8.87
C LEU A 12 4.91 -2.10 8.81
N GLU A 13 5.89 -2.92 9.21
CA GLU A 13 7.31 -2.58 9.13
C GLU A 13 7.79 -2.49 7.68
N LEU A 14 7.38 -3.43 6.81
CA LEU A 14 7.63 -3.31 5.37
C LEU A 14 6.97 -2.06 4.79
N ALA A 15 5.71 -1.80 5.12
CA ALA A 15 5.01 -0.62 4.61
C ALA A 15 5.71 0.70 5.01
N ARG A 16 6.44 0.71 6.13
CA ARG A 16 7.28 1.82 6.56
C ARG A 16 8.63 1.87 5.86
N ALA A 17 9.29 0.72 5.69
CA ALA A 17 10.60 0.63 5.04
C ALA A 17 10.52 0.90 3.53
N LEU A 18 9.40 0.52 2.91
CA LEU A 18 9.15 0.76 1.50
C LEU A 18 8.66 2.20 1.25
N PRO A 19 9.09 2.84 0.14
CA PRO A 19 8.68 4.20 -0.21
C PRO A 19 7.27 4.23 -0.81
N LEU A 20 6.27 3.69 -0.11
CA LEU A 20 4.87 3.66 -0.54
C LEU A 20 4.30 5.07 -0.72
N ILE A 21 4.43 5.92 0.31
CA ILE A 21 3.90 7.29 0.28
C ILE A 21 4.52 8.11 -0.88
N PRO A 22 5.85 8.13 -1.07
CA PRO A 22 6.45 8.76 -2.24
C PRO A 22 5.92 8.20 -3.57
N ALA A 23 5.82 6.87 -3.72
CA ALA A 23 5.36 6.25 -4.97
C ALA A 23 3.90 6.64 -5.32
N PHE A 24 3.00 6.66 -4.34
CA PHE A 24 1.62 7.13 -4.55
C PHE A 24 1.54 8.64 -4.82
N ARG A 25 2.40 9.45 -4.20
CA ARG A 25 2.49 10.89 -4.49
C ARG A 25 2.95 11.15 -5.92
N GLU A 26 3.94 10.42 -6.42
CA GLU A 26 4.42 10.53 -7.80
C GLU A 26 3.34 10.12 -8.82
N LEU A 27 2.54 9.11 -8.49
CA LEU A 27 1.39 8.69 -9.29
C LEU A 27 0.31 9.77 -9.30
N ALA A 28 -0.05 10.31 -8.12
CA ALA A 28 -1.04 11.37 -7.98
C ALA A 28 -0.62 12.66 -8.71
N ALA A 29 0.66 13.03 -8.63
CA ALA A 29 1.20 14.19 -9.33
C ALA A 29 1.10 14.01 -10.86
N CYS A 30 1.33 12.80 -11.36
CA CYS A 30 1.14 12.47 -12.77
C CYS A 30 -0.33 12.64 -13.20
N GLY A 31 -1.28 12.21 -12.35
CA GLY A 31 -2.72 12.38 -12.59
C GLY A 31 -3.17 13.84 -12.59
N GLN A 32 -2.68 14.62 -11.64
CA GLN A 32 -2.93 16.06 -11.63
C GLN A 32 -2.34 16.76 -12.86
N HIS A 33 -1.22 16.27 -13.39
CA HIS A 33 -0.65 16.80 -14.62
C HIS A 33 -1.52 16.47 -15.85
N ALA A 34 -2.05 15.25 -15.92
CA ALA A 34 -2.98 14.82 -16.95
C ALA A 34 -4.25 15.69 -16.96
N MET A 35 -4.85 15.88 -15.78
CA MET A 35 -6.05 16.71 -15.62
C MET A 35 -5.80 18.16 -16.00
N ARG A 36 -4.65 18.72 -15.62
CA ARG A 36 -4.25 20.07 -16.01
C ARG A 36 -4.05 20.19 -17.52
N LEU A 37 -3.49 19.18 -18.18
CA LEU A 37 -3.33 19.17 -19.64
C LEU A 37 -4.69 19.17 -20.35
N LEU A 38 -5.64 18.34 -19.89
CA LEU A 38 -7.00 18.27 -20.43
C LEU A 38 -7.80 19.56 -20.22
N ALA A 39 -7.63 20.21 -19.06
CA ALA A 39 -8.31 21.45 -18.72
C ALA A 39 -7.80 22.68 -19.52
N ARG A 40 -6.63 22.60 -20.18
CA ARG A 40 -6.08 23.72 -20.95
C ARG A 40 -6.93 23.98 -22.21
N ARG A 41 -7.39 25.23 -22.34
CA ARG A 41 -8.04 25.75 -23.54
C ARG A 41 -7.01 26.34 -24.50
N GLY A 42 -7.30 26.33 -25.81
CA GLY A 42 -6.44 26.96 -26.83
C GLY A 42 -5.24 26.12 -27.31
N VAL A 43 -5.15 24.84 -26.92
CA VAL A 43 -4.13 23.90 -27.44
C VAL A 43 -4.79 22.94 -28.40
N SER A 44 -4.11 22.63 -29.53
CA SER A 44 -4.57 21.62 -30.49
C SER A 44 -4.89 20.30 -29.82
N GLU A 45 -6.07 19.74 -30.13
CA GLU A 45 -6.52 18.43 -29.61
C GLU A 45 -5.57 17.31 -30.00
N TRP A 46 -4.96 17.38 -31.18
CA TRP A 46 -3.96 16.42 -31.63
C TRP A 46 -2.69 16.43 -30.74
N GLY A 47 -2.28 17.63 -30.30
CA GLY A 47 -1.19 17.79 -29.35
C GLY A 47 -1.52 17.25 -27.96
N LYS A 48 -2.76 17.47 -27.49
CA LYS A 48 -3.25 16.90 -26.22
C LYS A 48 -3.29 15.38 -26.27
N GLU A 49 -3.79 14.80 -27.35
CA GLU A 49 -3.88 13.34 -27.49
C GLU A 49 -2.49 12.69 -27.48
N ARG A 50 -1.53 13.26 -28.22
CA ARG A 50 -0.15 12.75 -28.23
C ARG A 50 0.53 12.87 -26.87
N ALA A 51 0.37 14.01 -26.19
CA ALA A 51 0.90 14.22 -24.85
C ALA A 51 0.25 13.27 -23.82
N LEU A 52 -1.06 13.04 -23.92
CA LEU A 52 -1.79 12.13 -23.05
C LEU A 52 -1.35 10.67 -23.25
N ARG A 53 -1.06 10.26 -24.49
CA ARG A 53 -0.54 8.92 -24.80
C ARG A 53 0.83 8.65 -24.17
N ILE A 54 1.71 9.65 -24.14
CA ILE A 54 3.01 9.54 -23.47
C ILE A 54 2.81 9.50 -21.95
N LEU A 55 1.89 10.32 -21.43
CA LEU A 55 1.62 10.42 -20.01
C LEU A 55 0.95 9.15 -19.47
N SER A 56 0.06 8.50 -20.23
CA SER A 56 -0.59 7.25 -19.85
C SER A 56 0.40 6.10 -19.69
N GLY A 57 1.40 6.00 -20.57
CA GLY A 57 2.51 5.06 -20.41
C GLY A 57 3.30 5.30 -19.12
N ARG A 58 3.62 6.57 -18.82
CA ARG A 58 4.31 6.94 -17.56
C ARG A 58 3.44 6.66 -16.33
N MET A 59 2.14 6.90 -16.41
CA MET A 59 1.18 6.54 -15.36
C MET A 59 1.15 5.04 -15.13
N PHE A 60 1.11 4.23 -16.19
CA PHE A 60 1.08 2.78 -16.08
C PHE A 60 2.31 2.25 -15.34
N VAL A 61 3.51 2.70 -15.72
CA VAL A 61 4.75 2.29 -15.03
C VAL A 61 4.75 2.71 -13.56
N ARG A 62 4.29 3.93 -13.25
CA ARG A 62 4.18 4.42 -11.86
C ARG A 62 3.13 3.66 -11.06
N ALA A 63 2.00 3.32 -11.68
CA ALA A 63 0.94 2.52 -11.07
C ALA A 63 1.42 1.09 -10.79
N MET A 64 2.12 0.47 -11.73
CA MET A 64 2.76 -0.84 -11.54
C MET A 64 3.77 -0.81 -10.40
N ARG A 65 4.59 0.24 -10.30
CA ARG A 65 5.53 0.41 -9.19
C ARG A 65 4.81 0.58 -7.85
N ALA A 66 3.82 1.46 -7.77
CA ALA A 66 3.07 1.71 -6.53
C ALA A 66 2.28 0.46 -6.09
N GLY A 67 1.61 -0.21 -7.04
CA GLY A 67 0.91 -1.47 -6.81
C GLY A 67 1.85 -2.60 -6.43
N GLY A 68 3.02 -2.70 -7.07
CA GLY A 68 4.05 -3.69 -6.72
C GLY A 68 4.63 -3.48 -5.33
N LEU A 69 4.88 -2.22 -4.93
CA LEU A 69 5.29 -1.89 -3.56
C LEU A 69 4.20 -2.24 -2.53
N LEU A 70 2.93 -1.99 -2.87
CA LEU A 70 1.80 -2.35 -2.02
C LEU A 70 1.67 -3.87 -1.87
N PHE A 71 1.81 -4.59 -2.98
CA PHE A 71 1.78 -6.04 -2.99
C PHE A 71 2.95 -6.63 -2.18
N ALA A 72 4.16 -6.09 -2.36
CA ALA A 72 5.34 -6.49 -1.58
C ALA A 72 5.14 -6.24 -0.07
N ALA A 73 4.56 -5.10 0.31
CA ALA A 73 4.24 -4.81 1.70
C ALA A 73 3.17 -5.76 2.25
N ALA A 74 2.16 -6.12 1.45
CA ALA A 74 1.11 -7.06 1.82
C ALA A 74 1.55 -8.54 1.75
N ALA A 75 2.70 -8.85 1.16
CA ALA A 75 3.15 -10.22 0.91
C ALA A 75 3.18 -11.10 2.18
N PRO A 76 3.67 -10.64 3.35
CA PRO A 76 3.65 -11.47 4.56
C PRO A 76 2.24 -11.90 4.96
N LEU A 77 1.26 -11.01 4.81
CA LEU A 77 -0.14 -11.30 5.09
C LEU A 77 -0.74 -12.26 4.05
N LEU A 78 -0.47 -12.03 2.77
CA LEU A 78 -0.94 -12.88 1.68
C LEU A 78 -0.41 -14.31 1.79
N VAL A 79 0.86 -14.48 2.19
CA VAL A 79 1.46 -15.80 2.43
C VAL A 79 0.73 -16.53 3.55
N VAL A 80 0.45 -15.86 4.68
CA VAL A 80 -0.27 -16.48 5.80
C VAL A 80 -1.70 -16.87 5.38
N LEU A 81 -2.39 -16.03 4.61
CA LEU A 81 -3.72 -16.36 4.10
C LEU A 81 -3.70 -17.53 3.10
N ALA A 82 -2.70 -17.59 2.22
CA ALA A 82 -2.54 -18.68 1.27
C ALA A 82 -2.21 -20.01 1.97
N LEU A 83 -1.42 -19.99 3.03
CA LEU A 83 -1.12 -21.17 3.84
C LEU A 83 -2.36 -21.67 4.58
N ASP A 84 -3.16 -20.77 5.17
CA ASP A 84 -4.42 -21.10 5.83
C ASP A 84 -5.43 -21.74 4.86
N ALA A 85 -5.51 -21.22 3.63
CA ALA A 85 -6.42 -21.73 2.60
C ALA A 85 -6.02 -23.12 2.05
N ASN A 86 -4.72 -23.42 1.95
CA ASN A 86 -4.22 -24.66 1.34
C ASN A 86 -3.91 -25.78 2.36
N TRP A 87 -3.62 -25.44 3.62
CA TRP A 87 -3.33 -26.41 4.70
C TRP A 87 -4.13 -26.11 5.98
N PRO A 88 -5.46 -26.27 5.95
CA PRO A 88 -6.34 -25.95 7.08
C PRO A 88 -6.17 -26.89 8.29
N GLU A 89 -5.46 -28.01 8.12
CA GLU A 89 -5.19 -29.01 9.16
C GLU A 89 -4.12 -28.55 10.17
N ILE A 90 -3.29 -27.57 9.79
CA ILE A 90 -2.28 -27.03 10.67
C ILE A 90 -2.93 -26.00 11.61
N ALA A 91 -3.19 -26.40 12.85
CA ALA A 91 -3.83 -25.57 13.88
C ALA A 91 -3.18 -24.19 14.12
N ALA A 92 -1.92 -24.01 13.71
CA ALA A 92 -1.21 -22.74 13.79
C ALA A 92 -1.76 -21.65 12.82
N PHE A 93 -2.35 -22.06 11.69
CA PHE A 93 -2.92 -21.15 10.68
C PHE A 93 -4.39 -20.85 10.90
N ARG A 94 -5.13 -21.79 11.52
CA ARG A 94 -6.55 -21.66 11.82
C ARG A 94 -6.82 -20.36 12.60
N THR A 95 -7.32 -19.34 11.90
CA THR A 95 -7.59 -18.02 12.46
C THR A 95 -9.09 -17.79 12.50
N ASP A 96 -9.66 -17.93 13.69
CA ASP A 96 -11.08 -17.66 13.92
C ASP A 96 -11.40 -16.16 13.74
N TRP A 97 -12.61 -15.86 13.26
CA TRP A 97 -13.02 -14.48 12.94
C TRP A 97 -13.02 -13.58 14.20
N ALA A 98 -13.41 -14.15 15.35
CA ALA A 98 -13.38 -13.50 16.64
C ALA A 98 -11.96 -13.08 17.05
N THR A 99 -10.98 -13.92 16.72
CA THR A 99 -9.56 -13.66 16.99
C THR A 99 -9.00 -12.55 16.11
N ARG A 100 -9.47 -12.45 14.86
CA ARG A 100 -9.12 -11.34 13.94
C ARG A 100 -9.63 -9.99 14.48
N LEU A 101 -10.84 -9.97 15.03
CA LEU A 101 -11.40 -8.79 15.68
C LEU A 101 -10.69 -8.44 16.98
N ALA A 102 -10.34 -9.43 17.80
CA ALA A 102 -9.59 -9.21 19.04
C ALA A 102 -8.19 -8.63 18.79
N LEU A 103 -7.58 -8.94 17.63
CA LEU A 103 -6.26 -8.43 17.24
C LEU A 103 -6.30 -7.01 16.66
N MET A 104 -7.44 -6.53 16.16
CA MET A 104 -7.58 -5.16 15.65
C MET A 104 -7.12 -4.07 16.64
N PRO A 105 -7.58 -4.03 17.90
CA PRO A 105 -7.14 -2.98 18.83
C PRO A 105 -5.64 -3.05 19.13
N PHE A 106 -5.03 -4.23 19.14
CA PHE A 106 -3.58 -4.37 19.33
C PHE A 106 -2.78 -3.89 18.12
N THR A 107 -3.22 -4.20 16.90
CA THR A 107 -2.54 -3.76 15.67
C THR A 107 -2.73 -2.27 15.42
N LEU A 108 -3.93 -1.73 15.69
CA LEU A 108 -4.19 -0.29 15.72
C LEU A 108 -3.38 0.42 16.80
N GLY A 109 -3.34 -0.12 18.01
CA GLY A 109 -2.56 0.42 19.13
C GLY A 109 -1.07 0.47 18.80
N TYR A 110 -0.52 -0.62 18.25
CA TYR A 110 0.86 -0.68 17.78
C TYR A 110 1.12 0.33 16.65
N ALA A 111 0.25 0.38 15.64
CA ALA A 111 0.38 1.31 14.53
C ALA A 111 0.34 2.78 15.02
N VAL A 112 -0.59 3.14 15.90
CA VAL A 112 -0.68 4.50 16.48
C VAL A 112 0.55 4.82 17.32
N LEU A 113 0.97 3.93 18.23
CA LEU A 113 2.16 4.14 19.05
C LEU A 113 3.40 4.34 18.17
N ARG A 114 3.56 3.51 17.13
CA ARG A 114 4.75 3.51 16.28
C ARG A 114 4.75 4.63 15.24
N TRP A 115 3.59 5.06 14.73
CA TRP A 115 3.45 6.10 13.71
C TRP A 115 3.25 7.51 14.28
N GLN A 116 2.64 7.63 15.46
CA GLN A 116 2.31 8.92 16.04
C GLN A 116 3.16 9.28 17.26
N VAL A 117 3.50 8.30 18.11
CA VAL A 117 4.18 8.58 19.37
C VAL A 117 5.69 8.60 19.16
N ILE A 118 6.26 7.57 18.54
CA ILE A 118 7.72 7.46 18.34
C ILE A 118 8.32 8.62 17.51
N PRO A 119 7.79 8.98 16.33
CA PRO A 119 8.35 10.11 15.57
C PRO A 119 8.08 11.48 16.21
N ARG A 120 7.14 11.61 17.16
CA ARG A 120 6.97 12.83 17.97
C ARG A 120 7.98 12.91 19.10
N VAL A 121 8.26 11.78 19.77
CA VAL A 121 9.28 11.68 20.82
C VAL A 121 10.69 11.87 20.27
N GLN A 122 10.97 11.49 19.02
CA GLN A 122 12.27 11.72 18.38
C GLN A 122 12.49 13.17 17.88
N ARG A 123 11.47 14.04 17.93
CA ARG A 123 11.53 15.44 17.48
C ARG A 123 11.43 16.47 18.60
N GLY A 124 11.13 16.04 19.83
CA GLY A 124 11.14 16.87 21.04
C GLY A 124 12.43 16.66 21.79
#